data_AF-A0A2U1MPB7-F1
#
_entry.id   AF-A0A2U1MPB7-F1
#
_cell.length_a   1.000
_cell.length_b   1.000
_cell.length_c   1.000
_cell.angle_alpha   90.00
_cell.angle_beta   90.00
_cell.angle_gamma   90.00
#
_symmetry.space_group_name_H-M   'P 1'
#
loop_
_entity.id
_entity.type
_entity.pdbx_description
1 polymer ?
#
loop_
_entity_poly.entity_id
_entity_poly.type
_entity_poly.pdbx_seq_one_letter_code
_entity_poly.pdbx_strand_id
1 'polypeptide(L)'
;MLASGTPEKPILIEPIFAQSIQSAHGPGDFLVHHAIALGLHTTTLILVKGALDARGSKLMPDKKDFGYSFPCDGPGRGGTCDISAWDAFYLAVFWMLNTIGWVTFYWHWKHITLWQGNVSQFNESSTYLMGWLRDYLWLNSSQLINGYNPFGMNSLSVWAWMFLFGHLVWATGFMFLISWRGYWQELIETLAWAHERTPLANLIRWRDKPVALSIVQARLVGLAHFSDPTCIMDTNRNLTSMAKKSLIQREKKRQKLEQKYHSIRRSSKEEISKVRSLSDKWEIYGKLQSPPRNSAPTRLHRRCFSTGRPRANYRDFGLSGHILREMVHACLLPGATRSSW
;
A
#
# COMPACT_ATOMS: atom_id res chain seq x y z
N MET A 1 -4.34 -37.01 -9.46
CA MET A 1 -5.23 -38.15 -9.79
C MET A 1 -5.59 -38.13 -11.27
N LEU A 2 -6.27 -37.09 -11.77
CA LEU A 2 -6.53 -36.92 -13.22
C LEU A 2 -5.25 -36.88 -14.08
N ALA A 3 -4.23 -36.13 -13.65
CA ALA A 3 -2.93 -36.09 -14.33
C ALA A 3 -2.21 -37.46 -14.34
N SER A 4 -2.58 -38.37 -13.44
CA SER A 4 -2.04 -39.74 -13.35
C SER A 4 -2.90 -40.75 -14.12
N GLY A 5 -3.83 -40.28 -14.97
CA GLY A 5 -4.72 -41.14 -15.76
C GLY A 5 -5.80 -41.88 -14.94
N THR A 6 -6.07 -41.45 -13.70
CA THR A 6 -7.06 -42.11 -12.81
C THR A 6 -8.21 -41.15 -12.48
N PRO A 7 -9.18 -40.97 -13.40
CA PRO A 7 -10.30 -40.04 -13.23
C PRO A 7 -11.35 -40.52 -12.21
N GLU A 8 -11.36 -41.80 -11.83
CA GLU A 8 -12.29 -42.36 -10.83
C GLU A 8 -11.81 -42.21 -9.38
N LYS A 9 -10.54 -41.84 -9.18
CA LYS A 9 -9.96 -41.68 -7.83
C LYS A 9 -10.18 -40.32 -7.13
N PRO A 10 -10.62 -39.21 -7.78
CA PRO A 10 -10.81 -37.95 -7.06
C PRO A 10 -11.97 -38.04 -6.07
N ILE A 11 -11.81 -37.32 -4.96
CA ILE A 11 -12.85 -37.21 -3.93
C ILE A 11 -13.91 -36.24 -4.44
N LEU A 12 -15.06 -36.76 -4.84
CA LEU A 12 -16.22 -35.99 -5.27
C LEU A 12 -17.22 -35.96 -4.11
N ILE A 13 -17.58 -34.75 -3.66
CA ILE A 13 -18.52 -34.54 -2.56
C ILE A 13 -19.79 -33.93 -3.14
N GLU A 14 -20.92 -34.61 -2.97
CA GLU A 14 -22.22 -34.12 -3.42
C GLU A 14 -22.77 -33.03 -2.47
N PRO A 15 -23.28 -31.91 -2.98
CA PRO A 15 -23.90 -30.87 -2.17
C PRO A 15 -25.34 -31.27 -1.79
N ILE A 16 -25.50 -32.28 -0.93
CA ILE A 16 -26.81 -32.86 -0.55
C ILE A 16 -27.78 -31.80 -0.01
N PHE A 17 -27.30 -30.82 0.76
CA PHE A 17 -28.12 -29.71 1.26
C PHE A 17 -28.56 -28.73 0.17
N ALA A 18 -27.80 -28.56 -0.90
CA ALA A 18 -28.24 -27.76 -2.04
C ALA A 18 -29.20 -28.56 -2.92
N GLN A 19 -28.97 -29.88 -3.06
CA GLN A 19 -29.84 -30.79 -3.80
C GLN A 19 -31.23 -30.91 -3.18
N SER A 20 -31.36 -30.80 -1.84
CA SER A 20 -32.67 -30.76 -1.17
C SER A 20 -33.48 -29.50 -1.50
N ILE A 21 -32.82 -28.41 -1.92
CA ILE A 21 -33.46 -27.18 -2.40
C ILE A 21 -33.73 -27.28 -3.91
N GLN A 22 -32.74 -27.73 -4.68
CA GLN A 22 -32.84 -27.96 -6.13
C GLN A 22 -31.91 -29.09 -6.58
N SER A 23 -32.46 -30.09 -7.25
CA SER A 23 -31.79 -31.34 -7.66
C SER A 23 -30.64 -31.20 -8.66
N ALA A 24 -30.39 -30.00 -9.21
CA ALA A 24 -29.47 -29.78 -10.33
C ALA A 24 -28.03 -29.40 -9.93
N HIS A 25 -27.66 -29.54 -8.66
CA HIS A 25 -26.31 -29.20 -8.17
C HIS A 25 -25.41 -30.44 -8.10
N GLY A 26 -24.17 -30.33 -8.59
CA GLY A 26 -23.19 -31.42 -8.57
C GLY A 26 -21.92 -31.12 -7.75
N PRO A 27 -20.94 -32.04 -7.75
CA PRO A 27 -19.70 -31.89 -6.97
C PRO A 27 -18.85 -30.68 -7.34
N GLY A 28 -18.88 -30.26 -8.60
CA GLY A 28 -18.24 -29.04 -9.07
C GLY A 28 -18.80 -27.78 -8.41
N ASP A 29 -20.14 -27.70 -8.29
CA ASP A 29 -20.81 -26.60 -7.60
C ASP A 29 -20.40 -26.56 -6.12
N PHE A 30 -20.31 -27.73 -5.47
CA PHE A 30 -19.92 -27.82 -4.06
C PHE A 30 -18.54 -27.18 -3.81
N LEU A 31 -17.53 -27.56 -4.60
CA LEU A 31 -16.16 -27.07 -4.44
C LEU A 31 -16.05 -25.56 -4.63
N VAL A 32 -16.74 -25.04 -5.64
CA VAL A 32 -16.74 -23.60 -5.93
C VAL A 32 -17.43 -22.80 -4.83
N HIS A 33 -18.56 -23.26 -4.30
CA HIS A 33 -19.23 -22.58 -3.19
C HIS A 33 -18.36 -22.56 -1.93
N HIS A 34 -17.56 -23.60 -1.68
CA HIS A 34 -16.56 -23.59 -0.60
C HIS A 34 -15.44 -22.59 -0.86
N ALA A 35 -14.98 -22.45 -2.11
CA ALA A 35 -14.01 -21.43 -2.48
C ALA A 35 -14.58 -20.01 -2.32
N ILE A 36 -15.84 -19.77 -2.71
CA ILE A 36 -16.53 -18.48 -2.50
C ILE A 36 -16.66 -18.20 -1.01
N ALA A 37 -17.07 -19.20 -0.21
CA ALA A 37 -17.15 -19.06 1.24
C ALA A 37 -15.79 -18.72 1.85
N LEU A 38 -14.70 -19.38 1.42
CA LEU A 38 -13.34 -19.02 1.82
C LEU A 38 -13.04 -17.55 1.51
N GLY A 39 -13.28 -17.10 0.28
CA GLY A 39 -13.06 -15.72 -0.14
C GLY A 39 -13.84 -14.70 0.71
N LEU A 40 -15.11 -14.97 0.98
CA LEU A 40 -15.97 -14.12 1.83
C LEU A 40 -15.48 -14.06 3.28
N HIS A 41 -15.14 -15.21 3.87
CA HIS A 41 -14.63 -15.26 5.24
C HIS A 41 -13.27 -14.57 5.37
N THR A 42 -12.35 -14.79 4.43
CA THR A 42 -11.04 -14.13 4.42
C THR A 42 -11.16 -12.62 4.23
N THR A 43 -12.01 -12.16 3.29
CA THR A 43 -12.25 -10.73 3.09
C THR A 43 -12.85 -10.08 4.34
N THR A 44 -13.84 -10.73 4.95
CA THR A 44 -14.47 -10.27 6.20
C THR A 44 -13.47 -10.24 7.35
N LEU A 45 -12.63 -11.26 7.50
CA LEU A 45 -11.60 -11.33 8.51
C LEU A 45 -10.64 -10.14 8.40
N ILE A 46 -10.17 -9.81 7.18
CA ILE A 46 -9.25 -8.69 6.96
C ILE A 46 -9.91 -7.36 7.35
N LEU A 47 -11.15 -7.13 6.91
CA LEU A 47 -11.89 -5.89 7.22
C LEU A 47 -12.20 -5.75 8.71
N VAL A 48 -12.73 -6.80 9.34
CA VAL A 48 -13.07 -6.81 10.77
C VAL A 48 -11.82 -6.64 11.62
N LYS A 49 -10.74 -7.38 11.33
CA LYS A 49 -9.47 -7.21 12.05
C LYS A 49 -8.89 -5.82 11.86
N GLY A 50 -8.95 -5.26 10.64
CA GLY A 50 -8.53 -3.89 10.36
C GLY A 50 -9.30 -2.85 11.18
N ALA A 51 -10.61 -3.03 11.34
CA ALA A 51 -11.48 -2.16 12.11
C ALA A 51 -11.25 -2.29 13.62
N LEU A 52 -11.18 -3.53 14.15
CA LEU A 52 -10.97 -3.79 15.58
C LEU A 52 -9.59 -3.27 16.05
N ASP A 53 -8.54 -3.48 15.26
CA ASP A 53 -7.17 -3.02 15.57
C ASP A 53 -6.91 -1.55 15.17
N ALA A 54 -7.92 -0.80 14.73
CA ALA A 54 -7.73 0.58 14.25
C ALA A 54 -7.31 1.52 15.38
N ARG A 55 -7.83 1.32 16.60
CA ARG A 55 -7.50 2.18 17.76
C ARG A 55 -6.15 1.86 18.38
N GLY A 56 -5.72 0.61 18.29
CA GLY A 56 -4.47 0.12 18.85
C GLY A 56 -4.39 -1.39 18.78
N SER A 57 -3.17 -1.92 18.72
CA SER A 57 -2.89 -3.35 18.82
C SER A 57 -1.74 -3.59 19.78
N LYS A 58 -1.44 -4.84 20.13
CA LYS A 58 -0.28 -5.18 20.98
C LYS A 58 1.03 -4.62 20.41
N LEU A 59 1.19 -4.62 19.09
CA LEU A 59 2.39 -4.11 18.41
C LEU A 59 2.46 -2.58 18.42
N MET A 60 1.32 -1.91 18.21
CA MET A 60 1.20 -0.45 18.20
C MET A 60 -0.03 -0.01 18.99
N PRO A 61 0.10 0.16 20.32
CA PRO A 61 -1.04 0.49 21.19
C PRO A 61 -1.64 1.87 20.94
N ASP A 62 -0.84 2.81 20.43
CA ASP A 62 -1.20 4.20 20.22
C ASP A 62 -1.58 4.52 18.76
N LYS A 63 -2.11 3.53 18.05
CA LYS A 63 -2.48 3.65 16.63
C LYS A 63 -3.52 4.74 16.37
N LYS A 64 -4.49 4.92 17.27
CA LYS A 64 -5.53 5.97 17.21
C LYS A 64 -4.97 7.37 16.98
N ASP A 65 -3.79 7.67 17.49
CA ASP A 65 -3.20 9.00 17.42
C ASP A 65 -2.60 9.33 16.03
N PHE A 66 -2.37 8.29 15.21
CA PHE A 66 -1.77 8.42 13.88
C PHE A 66 -2.80 8.70 12.77
N GLY A 67 -4.08 8.42 13.06
CA GLY A 67 -5.19 8.52 12.11
C GLY A 67 -5.41 7.23 11.30
N TYR A 68 -6.35 7.29 10.36
CA TYR A 68 -6.78 6.12 9.57
C TYR A 68 -5.72 5.65 8.55
N SER A 69 -5.09 6.59 7.83
CA SER A 69 -4.12 6.32 6.78
C SER A 69 -2.74 6.88 7.12
N PHE A 70 -1.76 5.98 7.26
CA PHE A 70 -0.35 6.30 7.48
C PHE A 70 0.53 5.13 7.02
N PRO A 71 1.80 5.36 6.61
CA PRO A 71 2.57 4.34 5.91
C PRO A 71 3.08 3.17 6.79
N CYS A 72 3.54 3.47 8.01
CA CYS A 72 4.08 2.51 8.99
C CYS A 72 4.34 3.20 10.36
N ASP A 73 4.94 2.53 11.34
CA ASP A 73 5.57 3.11 12.55
C ASP A 73 7.11 2.96 12.52
N GLY A 74 7.69 2.78 11.33
CA GLY A 74 9.13 2.59 11.11
C GLY A 74 9.60 1.13 11.16
N PRO A 75 10.90 0.88 10.91
CA PRO A 75 11.44 -0.48 10.81
C PRO A 75 11.73 -1.14 12.17
N GLY A 76 11.54 -0.44 13.29
CA GLY A 76 11.76 -1.02 14.62
C GLY A 76 10.77 -2.13 14.96
N ARG A 77 11.05 -2.89 16.02
CA ARG A 77 10.17 -3.97 16.54
C ARG A 77 9.89 -5.09 15.52
N GLY A 78 10.84 -5.38 14.64
CA GLY A 78 10.70 -6.39 13.57
C GLY A 78 10.04 -5.87 12.28
N GLY A 79 9.65 -4.59 12.23
CA GLY A 79 9.00 -3.98 11.08
C GLY A 79 7.50 -3.75 11.31
N THR A 80 6.99 -2.62 10.81
CA THR A 80 5.57 -2.22 10.97
C THR A 80 4.96 -1.78 9.65
N CYS A 81 5.37 -2.43 8.56
CA CYS A 81 4.75 -2.26 7.25
C CYS A 81 3.27 -2.66 7.33
N ASP A 82 2.43 -1.95 6.56
CA ASP A 82 1.01 -2.27 6.36
C ASP A 82 0.19 -2.42 7.67
N ILE A 83 0.49 -1.57 8.65
CA ILE A 83 -0.12 -1.64 10.00
C ILE A 83 -1.39 -0.79 10.16
N SER A 84 -1.63 0.17 9.25
CA SER A 84 -2.74 1.10 9.37
C SER A 84 -4.07 0.43 9.00
N ALA A 85 -5.20 1.01 9.46
CA ALA A 85 -6.51 0.48 9.11
C ALA A 85 -6.82 0.66 7.61
N TRP A 86 -6.26 1.69 6.99
CA TRP A 86 -6.30 1.86 5.53
C TRP A 86 -5.55 0.75 4.79
N ASP A 87 -4.43 0.25 5.33
CA ASP A 87 -3.69 -0.87 4.70
C ASP A 87 -4.50 -2.17 4.75
N ALA A 88 -5.31 -2.39 5.80
CA ALA A 88 -6.24 -3.51 5.85
C ALA A 88 -7.34 -3.39 4.78
N PHE A 89 -7.88 -2.18 4.55
CA PHE A 89 -8.80 -1.94 3.43
C PHE A 89 -8.12 -2.24 2.08
N TYR A 90 -6.91 -1.72 1.86
CA TYR A 90 -6.12 -2.00 0.66
C TYR A 90 -5.93 -3.51 0.42
N LEU A 91 -5.59 -4.29 1.45
CA LEU A 91 -5.47 -5.75 1.35
C LEU A 91 -6.82 -6.45 1.10
N ALA A 92 -7.90 -5.94 1.69
CA ALA A 92 -9.24 -6.50 1.51
C ALA A 92 -9.75 -6.33 0.07
N VAL A 93 -9.37 -5.26 -0.64
CA VAL A 93 -9.78 -5.07 -2.04
C VAL A 93 -9.22 -6.16 -2.96
N PHE A 94 -7.99 -6.65 -2.76
CA PHE A 94 -7.47 -7.79 -3.53
C PHE A 94 -8.30 -9.05 -3.31
N TRP A 95 -8.63 -9.34 -2.06
CA TRP A 95 -9.45 -10.50 -1.71
C TRP A 95 -10.89 -10.37 -2.21
N MET A 96 -11.44 -9.16 -2.17
CA MET A 96 -12.75 -8.85 -2.73
C MET A 96 -12.77 -9.08 -4.26
N LEU A 97 -11.82 -8.53 -5.01
CA LEU A 97 -11.72 -8.72 -6.47
C LEU A 97 -11.56 -10.20 -6.83
N ASN A 98 -10.73 -10.93 -6.08
CA ASN A 98 -10.56 -12.36 -6.28
C ASN A 98 -11.84 -13.17 -5.98
N THR A 99 -12.54 -12.84 -4.88
CA THR A 99 -13.81 -13.50 -4.50
C THR A 99 -14.91 -13.22 -5.52
N ILE A 100 -15.06 -11.97 -5.96
CA ILE A 100 -16.00 -11.60 -7.02
C ILE A 100 -15.62 -12.30 -8.32
N GLY A 101 -14.32 -12.36 -8.64
CA GLY A 101 -13.80 -13.11 -9.79
C GLY A 101 -14.24 -14.57 -9.77
N TRP A 102 -14.06 -15.29 -8.66
CA TRP A 102 -14.52 -16.67 -8.51
C TRP A 102 -16.03 -16.84 -8.72
N VAL A 103 -16.84 -15.94 -8.14
CA VAL A 103 -18.30 -15.95 -8.32
C VAL A 103 -18.68 -15.74 -9.78
N THR A 104 -18.09 -14.73 -10.44
CA THR A 104 -18.40 -14.42 -11.84
C THR A 104 -17.93 -15.51 -12.80
N PHE A 105 -16.76 -16.11 -12.58
CA PHE A 105 -16.25 -17.22 -13.39
C PHE A 105 -17.14 -18.45 -13.28
N TYR A 106 -17.56 -18.77 -12.06
CA TYR A 106 -18.52 -19.84 -11.81
C TYR A 106 -19.84 -19.61 -12.55
N TRP A 107 -20.44 -18.45 -12.32
CA TRP A 107 -21.71 -18.09 -12.93
C TRP A 107 -21.64 -18.13 -14.46
N HIS A 108 -20.59 -17.53 -15.04
CA HIS A 108 -20.41 -17.47 -16.48
C HIS A 108 -20.19 -18.85 -17.10
N TRP A 109 -19.32 -19.69 -16.52
CA TRP A 109 -19.07 -21.03 -17.08
C TRP A 109 -20.30 -21.94 -16.98
N LYS A 110 -21.01 -21.89 -15.84
CA LYS A 110 -22.25 -22.64 -15.65
C LYS A 110 -23.32 -22.24 -16.66
N HIS A 111 -23.47 -20.95 -16.97
CA HIS A 111 -24.43 -20.51 -17.98
C HIS A 111 -24.00 -20.81 -19.42
N ILE A 112 -22.72 -20.68 -19.77
CA ILE A 112 -22.23 -21.04 -21.12
C ILE A 112 -22.55 -22.50 -21.43
N THR A 113 -22.25 -23.41 -20.49
CA THR A 113 -22.48 -24.85 -20.70
C THR A 113 -23.97 -25.20 -20.79
N LEU A 114 -24.83 -24.48 -20.07
CA LEU A 114 -26.29 -24.59 -20.23
C LEU A 114 -26.75 -24.09 -21.61
N TRP A 115 -26.26 -22.93 -22.07
CA TRP A 115 -26.64 -22.37 -23.37
C TRP A 115 -26.14 -23.20 -24.55
N GLN A 116 -25.01 -23.87 -24.40
CA GLN A 116 -24.48 -24.82 -25.40
C GLN A 116 -25.17 -26.19 -25.35
N GLY A 117 -26.02 -26.46 -24.35
CA GLY A 117 -26.64 -27.76 -24.14
C GLY A 117 -25.69 -28.86 -23.68
N ASN A 118 -24.46 -28.53 -23.26
CA ASN A 118 -23.41 -29.46 -22.86
C ASN A 118 -23.07 -29.32 -21.36
N VAL A 119 -24.03 -29.68 -20.50
CA VAL A 119 -23.90 -29.54 -19.04
C VAL A 119 -22.86 -30.50 -18.45
N SER A 120 -22.60 -31.64 -19.09
CA SER A 120 -21.61 -32.62 -18.64
C SER A 120 -20.20 -32.03 -18.59
N GLN A 121 -19.86 -31.13 -19.52
CA GLN A 121 -18.56 -30.46 -19.55
C GLN A 121 -18.26 -29.76 -18.22
N PHE A 122 -19.22 -28.99 -17.69
CA PHE A 122 -19.05 -28.31 -16.41
C PHE A 122 -18.99 -29.31 -15.26
N ASN A 123 -19.91 -30.28 -15.22
CA ASN A 123 -20.01 -31.23 -14.11
C ASN A 123 -18.75 -32.09 -13.94
N GLU A 124 -18.10 -32.48 -15.04
CA GLU A 124 -16.88 -33.27 -14.99
C GLU A 124 -15.64 -32.40 -14.78
N SER A 125 -15.52 -31.29 -15.53
CA SER A 125 -14.27 -30.53 -15.62
C SER A 125 -14.08 -29.50 -14.50
N SER A 126 -15.16 -29.04 -13.86
CA SER A 126 -15.06 -28.03 -12.79
C SER A 126 -14.48 -28.57 -11.48
N THR A 127 -14.37 -29.90 -11.33
CA THR A 127 -13.85 -30.56 -10.12
C THR A 127 -12.35 -30.39 -9.92
N TYR A 128 -11.62 -29.94 -10.95
CA TYR A 128 -10.17 -29.74 -10.91
C TYR A 128 -9.76 -28.45 -11.62
N LEU A 129 -8.72 -27.77 -11.11
CA LEU A 129 -8.30 -26.44 -11.60
C LEU A 129 -7.88 -26.41 -13.07
N MET A 130 -7.34 -27.51 -13.61
CA MET A 130 -6.96 -27.56 -15.03
C MET A 130 -8.16 -27.49 -15.97
N GLY A 131 -9.34 -27.95 -15.55
CA GLY A 131 -10.57 -27.82 -16.33
C GLY A 131 -10.97 -26.35 -16.45
N TRP A 132 -10.87 -25.59 -15.36
CA TRP A 132 -11.08 -24.12 -15.39
C TRP A 132 -10.10 -23.40 -16.33
N LEU A 133 -8.84 -23.84 -16.39
CA LEU A 133 -7.86 -23.24 -17.28
C LEU A 133 -8.11 -23.60 -18.75
N ARG A 134 -8.28 -24.88 -19.06
CA ARG A 134 -8.36 -25.38 -20.44
C ARG A 134 -9.74 -25.16 -21.05
N ASP A 135 -10.79 -25.62 -20.36
CA ASP A 135 -12.14 -25.74 -20.93
C ASP A 135 -12.96 -24.47 -20.74
N TYR A 136 -12.56 -23.62 -19.79
CA TYR A 136 -13.18 -22.31 -19.59
C TYR A 136 -12.32 -21.16 -20.13
N LEU A 137 -11.15 -20.87 -19.54
CA LEU A 137 -10.38 -19.69 -19.93
C LEU A 137 -9.79 -19.80 -21.36
N TRP A 138 -9.12 -20.91 -21.66
CA TRP A 138 -8.47 -21.09 -22.96
C TRP A 138 -9.48 -21.28 -24.09
N LEU A 139 -10.44 -22.21 -23.94
CA LEU A 139 -11.44 -22.50 -24.97
C LEU A 139 -12.27 -21.26 -25.36
N ASN A 140 -12.78 -20.51 -24.37
CA ASN A 140 -13.66 -19.36 -24.62
C ASN A 140 -12.92 -18.08 -25.03
N SER A 141 -11.60 -17.99 -24.83
CA SER A 141 -10.81 -16.84 -25.28
C SER A 141 -10.47 -16.88 -26.77
N SER A 142 -10.64 -18.02 -27.44
CA SER A 142 -10.29 -18.23 -28.85
C SER A 142 -10.90 -17.21 -29.82
N GLN A 143 -12.19 -16.88 -29.68
CA GLN A 143 -12.86 -15.89 -30.53
C GLN A 143 -12.41 -14.46 -30.23
N LEU A 144 -12.17 -14.15 -28.94
CA LEU A 144 -11.72 -12.85 -28.48
C LEU A 144 -10.33 -12.52 -29.03
N ILE A 145 -9.36 -13.43 -28.89
CA ILE A 145 -7.98 -13.20 -29.34
C ILE A 145 -7.85 -13.11 -30.87
N ASN A 146 -8.78 -13.75 -31.61
CA ASN A 146 -8.86 -13.67 -33.06
C ASN A 146 -9.72 -12.48 -33.55
N GLY A 147 -10.07 -11.54 -32.67
CA GLY A 147 -10.80 -10.33 -33.04
C GLY A 147 -10.08 -9.50 -34.12
N TYR A 148 -8.76 -9.53 -34.10
CA TYR A 148 -7.89 -9.08 -35.20
C TYR A 148 -6.72 -10.06 -35.33
N ASN A 149 -6.33 -10.38 -36.56
CA ASN A 149 -5.22 -11.27 -36.86
C ASN A 149 -4.49 -10.78 -38.13
N PRO A 150 -3.37 -11.41 -38.54
CA PRO A 150 -2.63 -10.97 -39.73
C PRO A 150 -3.44 -11.02 -41.04
N PHE A 151 -4.58 -11.71 -41.06
CA PHE A 151 -5.40 -11.93 -42.25
C PHE A 151 -6.64 -11.01 -42.32
N GLY A 152 -6.99 -10.33 -41.23
CA GLY A 152 -8.14 -9.42 -41.18
C GLY A 152 -8.59 -9.07 -39.75
N MET A 153 -9.70 -8.34 -39.65
CA MET A 153 -10.33 -7.96 -38.38
C MET A 153 -11.84 -8.17 -38.43
N ASN A 154 -12.46 -8.43 -37.27
CA ASN A 154 -13.91 -8.55 -37.12
C ASN A 154 -14.45 -7.54 -36.10
N SER A 155 -15.75 -7.59 -35.81
CA SER A 155 -16.41 -6.71 -34.83
C SER A 155 -15.92 -6.88 -33.38
N LEU A 156 -15.20 -7.97 -33.07
CA LEU A 156 -14.60 -8.23 -31.76
C LEU A 156 -13.22 -7.60 -31.58
N SER A 157 -12.65 -6.97 -32.61
CA SER A 157 -11.33 -6.32 -32.57
C SER A 157 -11.16 -5.33 -31.42
N VAL A 158 -12.19 -4.52 -31.12
CA VAL A 158 -12.16 -3.56 -30.00
C VAL A 158 -12.02 -4.27 -28.66
N TRP A 159 -12.75 -5.38 -28.47
CA TRP A 159 -12.68 -6.18 -27.24
C TRP A 159 -11.33 -6.87 -27.08
N ALA A 160 -10.74 -7.34 -28.18
CA ALA A 160 -9.40 -7.90 -28.18
C ALA A 160 -8.34 -6.87 -27.75
N TRP A 161 -8.47 -5.63 -28.24
CA TRP A 161 -7.58 -4.54 -27.85
C TRP A 161 -7.78 -4.14 -26.38
N MET A 162 -9.03 -4.02 -25.92
CA MET A 162 -9.35 -3.77 -24.52
C MET A 162 -8.84 -4.88 -23.59
N PHE A 163 -8.87 -6.13 -24.03
CA PHE A 163 -8.33 -7.27 -23.28
C PHE A 163 -6.82 -7.15 -23.05
N LEU A 164 -6.05 -6.82 -24.10
CA LEU A 164 -4.60 -6.58 -23.96
C LEU A 164 -4.29 -5.31 -23.17
N PHE A 165 -5.06 -4.24 -23.37
CA PHE A 165 -4.93 -3.01 -22.59
C PHE A 165 -5.17 -3.28 -21.10
N GLY A 166 -6.17 -4.09 -20.76
CA GLY A 166 -6.41 -4.54 -19.38
C GLY A 166 -5.19 -5.27 -18.79
N HIS A 167 -4.55 -6.17 -19.54
CA HIS A 167 -3.32 -6.85 -19.09
C HIS A 167 -2.17 -5.86 -18.88
N LEU A 168 -2.02 -4.86 -19.75
CA LEU A 168 -1.00 -3.83 -19.63
C LEU A 168 -1.20 -2.98 -18.37
N VAL A 169 -2.43 -2.52 -18.13
CA VAL A 169 -2.77 -1.70 -16.95
C VAL A 169 -2.58 -2.51 -15.67
N TRP A 170 -3.06 -3.75 -15.64
CA TRP A 170 -2.88 -4.66 -14.52
C TRP A 170 -1.40 -4.92 -14.20
N ALA A 171 -0.58 -5.22 -15.22
CA ALA A 171 0.87 -5.42 -15.07
C ALA A 171 1.59 -4.13 -14.61
N THR A 172 1.14 -2.97 -15.09
CA THR A 172 1.65 -1.66 -14.65
C THR A 172 1.34 -1.43 -13.17
N GLY A 173 0.22 -1.93 -12.66
CA GLY A 173 -0.09 -1.93 -11.23
C GLY A 173 1.01 -2.59 -10.38
N PHE A 174 1.54 -3.73 -10.81
CA PHE A 174 2.62 -4.42 -10.08
C PHE A 174 3.88 -3.59 -9.94
N MET A 175 4.18 -2.71 -10.89
CA MET A 175 5.31 -1.79 -10.76
C MET A 175 5.20 -1.00 -9.44
N PHE A 176 4.02 -0.46 -9.12
CA PHE A 176 3.79 0.33 -7.90
C PHE A 176 3.63 -0.52 -6.64
N LEU A 177 3.14 -1.77 -6.76
CA LEU A 177 2.90 -2.65 -5.62
C LEU A 177 4.16 -3.37 -5.14
N ILE A 178 5.07 -3.73 -6.06
CA ILE A 178 6.30 -4.45 -5.75
C ILE A 178 7.44 -3.48 -5.42
N SER A 179 7.63 -2.43 -6.24
CA SER A 179 8.75 -1.52 -6.05
C SER A 179 8.41 -0.43 -5.02
N TRP A 180 9.30 -0.22 -4.06
CA TRP A 180 9.09 0.75 -2.99
C TRP A 180 9.70 2.11 -3.33
N ARG A 181 9.16 3.15 -2.70
CA ARG A 181 9.51 4.57 -2.92
C ARG A 181 11.02 4.89 -2.94
N GLY A 182 11.84 4.17 -2.17
CA GLY A 182 13.28 4.46 -2.05
C GLY A 182 14.00 4.41 -3.39
N TYR A 183 13.76 3.35 -4.17
CA TYR A 183 14.34 3.16 -5.50
C TYR A 183 14.00 4.31 -6.45
N TRP A 184 12.72 4.68 -6.53
CA TRP A 184 12.26 5.77 -7.39
C TRP A 184 12.78 7.13 -6.96
N GLN A 185 12.97 7.36 -5.65
CA GLN A 185 13.49 8.62 -5.16
C GLN A 185 14.95 8.82 -5.59
N GLU A 186 15.77 7.78 -5.53
CA GLU A 186 17.17 7.83 -6.01
C GLU A 186 17.24 8.05 -7.53
N LEU A 187 16.38 7.38 -8.30
CA LEU A 187 16.29 7.58 -9.75
C LEU A 187 15.84 9.00 -10.12
N ILE A 188 14.85 9.56 -9.42
CA ILE A 188 14.40 10.94 -9.67
C ILE A 188 15.51 11.95 -9.34
N GLU A 189 16.34 11.68 -8.33
CA GLU A 189 17.46 12.54 -7.97
C GLU A 189 18.55 12.54 -9.06
N THR A 190 18.84 11.40 -9.70
CA THR A 190 19.77 11.36 -10.84
C THR A 190 19.20 12.06 -12.08
N LEU A 191 17.91 11.92 -12.35
CA LEU A 191 17.23 12.65 -13.43
C LEU A 191 17.21 14.17 -13.19
N ALA A 192 16.96 14.59 -11.96
CA ALA A 192 17.00 16.01 -11.60
C ALA A 192 18.41 16.59 -11.77
N TRP A 193 19.44 15.85 -11.35
CA TRP A 193 20.83 16.22 -11.61
C TRP A 193 21.14 16.33 -13.10
N ALA A 194 20.66 15.38 -13.92
CA ALA A 194 20.88 15.39 -15.37
C ALA A 194 20.22 16.62 -16.02
N HIS A 195 18.97 16.93 -15.64
CA HIS A 195 18.21 18.07 -16.16
C HIS A 195 18.86 19.42 -15.84
N GLU A 196 19.47 19.58 -14.65
CA GLU A 196 20.20 20.80 -14.30
C GLU A 196 21.53 20.94 -15.07
N ARG A 197 22.11 19.82 -15.52
CA ARG A 197 23.41 19.77 -16.22
C ARG A 197 23.29 19.82 -17.74
N THR A 198 22.12 19.51 -18.30
CA THR A 198 21.90 19.56 -19.75
C THR A 198 21.76 21.01 -20.23
N PRO A 199 22.61 21.47 -21.17
CA PRO A 199 22.46 22.78 -21.79
C PRO A 199 21.08 22.91 -22.47
N LEU A 200 20.52 24.12 -22.50
CA LEU A 200 19.17 24.44 -23.01
C LEU A 200 18.01 23.97 -22.13
N ALA A 201 18.05 22.74 -21.60
CA ALA A 201 17.01 22.25 -20.69
C ALA A 201 17.06 22.96 -19.33
N ASN A 202 18.25 23.33 -18.86
CA ASN A 202 18.45 24.07 -17.60
C ASN A 202 17.80 25.47 -17.55
N LEU A 203 17.37 26.01 -18.70
CA LEU A 203 16.60 27.24 -18.78
C LEU A 203 15.18 27.05 -18.25
N ILE A 204 14.62 25.86 -18.42
CA ILE A 204 13.30 25.49 -17.91
C ILE A 204 13.49 25.01 -16.46
N ARG A 205 12.80 25.62 -15.51
CA ARG A 205 12.85 25.20 -14.09
C ARG A 205 11.49 24.68 -13.66
N TRP A 206 11.50 23.63 -12.86
CA TRP A 206 10.28 23.14 -12.20
C TRP A 206 9.80 24.13 -11.14
N ARG A 207 8.48 24.32 -11.06
CA ARG A 207 7.84 25.07 -9.99
C ARG A 207 7.90 24.32 -8.67
N ASP A 208 7.59 23.02 -8.72
CA ASP A 208 7.61 22.11 -7.58
C ASP A 208 8.71 21.06 -7.74
N LYS A 209 9.41 20.75 -6.64
CA LYS A 209 10.51 19.78 -6.67
C LYS A 209 9.97 18.39 -7.04
N PRO A 210 10.52 17.70 -8.07
CA PRO A 210 10.10 16.35 -8.41
C PRO A 210 10.46 15.39 -7.25
N VAL A 211 9.47 14.65 -6.79
CA VAL A 211 9.62 13.67 -5.69
C VAL A 211 8.80 12.43 -6.01
N ALA A 212 9.31 11.27 -5.59
CA ALA A 212 8.56 10.02 -5.74
C ALA A 212 7.26 10.06 -4.93
N LEU A 213 6.23 9.38 -5.45
CA LEU A 213 4.93 9.18 -4.79
C LEU A 213 5.11 8.73 -3.33
N SER A 214 4.24 9.19 -2.43
CA SER A 214 4.28 8.71 -1.05
C SER A 214 3.86 7.24 -0.97
N ILE A 215 4.31 6.51 0.06
CA ILE A 215 4.05 5.07 0.21
C ILE A 215 2.55 4.74 0.11
N VAL A 216 1.69 5.51 0.79
CA VAL A 216 0.23 5.33 0.73
C VAL A 216 -0.33 5.65 -0.65
N GLN A 217 0.17 6.71 -1.32
CA GLN A 217 -0.24 7.03 -2.68
C GLN A 217 0.17 5.95 -3.67
N ALA A 218 1.37 5.39 -3.56
CA ALA A 218 1.83 4.30 -4.40
C ALA A 218 0.96 3.05 -4.24
N ARG A 219 0.58 2.69 -3.00
CA ARG A 219 -0.39 1.61 -2.73
C ARG A 219 -1.74 1.89 -3.37
N LEU A 220 -2.25 3.12 -3.26
CA LEU A 220 -3.54 3.51 -3.85
C LEU A 220 -3.49 3.49 -5.39
N VAL A 221 -2.44 4.05 -5.99
CA VAL A 221 -2.25 4.08 -7.45
C VAL A 221 -2.07 2.66 -7.98
N GLY A 222 -1.26 1.84 -7.31
CA GLY A 222 -1.08 0.43 -7.67
C GLY A 222 -2.39 -0.35 -7.52
N LEU A 223 -3.17 -0.11 -6.48
CA LEU A 223 -4.49 -0.71 -6.31
C LEU A 223 -5.45 -0.28 -7.42
N ALA A 224 -5.47 1.01 -7.79
CA ALA A 224 -6.31 1.52 -8.87
C ALA A 224 -5.96 0.87 -10.21
N HIS A 225 -4.68 0.76 -10.56
CA HIS A 225 -4.23 0.04 -11.76
C HIS A 225 -4.55 -1.46 -11.68
N PHE A 226 -4.56 -2.04 -10.48
CA PHE A 226 -4.93 -3.44 -10.29
C PHE A 226 -6.46 -3.66 -10.41
N SER A 227 -7.27 -2.67 -10.03
CA SER A 227 -8.74 -2.77 -9.95
C SER A 227 -9.51 -2.27 -11.17
N ASP A 228 -8.86 -1.55 -12.10
CA ASP A 228 -9.56 -0.72 -13.09
C ASP A 228 -8.99 -0.80 -14.52
N PRO A 229 -9.83 -0.55 -15.54
CA PRO A 229 -9.42 0.10 -16.79
C PRO A 229 -9.62 1.63 -16.79
N THR A 230 -10.43 2.25 -15.93
CA THR A 230 -10.76 3.69 -16.00
C THR A 230 -11.18 4.33 -14.67
N CYS A 231 -10.27 4.51 -13.71
CA CYS A 231 -10.45 5.49 -12.63
C CYS A 231 -9.11 5.82 -11.97
N ILE A 232 -8.41 6.78 -12.58
CA ILE A 232 -7.40 7.54 -11.84
C ILE A 232 -8.03 8.90 -11.58
N MET A 233 -8.69 9.02 -10.42
CA MET A 233 -9.07 10.32 -9.91
C MET A 233 -7.83 11.09 -9.48
N ASP A 234 -7.73 12.28 -10.07
CA ASP A 234 -6.77 13.34 -9.80
C ASP A 234 -6.71 13.63 -8.29
N THR A 235 -5.58 13.33 -7.66
CA THR A 235 -5.32 13.67 -6.24
C THR A 235 -4.37 14.85 -6.12
N ASN A 236 -4.52 15.86 -6.99
CA ASN A 236 -3.99 17.19 -6.71
C ASN A 236 -4.93 17.95 -5.77
N ARG A 237 -4.90 17.59 -4.48
CA ARG A 237 -5.39 18.51 -3.44
C ARG A 237 -4.26 19.42 -2.99
N ASN A 238 -4.43 20.69 -3.35
CA ASN A 238 -3.86 21.89 -2.73
C ASN A 238 -3.07 21.60 -1.44
N LEU A 239 -1.75 21.70 -1.55
CA LEU A 239 -0.79 21.63 -0.46
C LEU A 239 -0.98 22.81 0.50
N THR A 240 -2.04 22.82 1.30
CA THR A 240 -2.03 23.57 2.56
C THR A 240 -0.95 22.95 3.44
N SER A 241 -0.03 23.79 3.92
CA SER A 241 1.30 23.46 4.45
C SER A 241 1.34 22.71 5.80
N MET A 242 0.39 21.82 6.08
CA MET A 242 0.33 21.04 7.32
C MET A 242 1.19 19.77 7.27
N ALA A 243 1.90 19.48 8.35
CA ALA A 243 2.62 18.24 8.52
C ALA A 243 1.65 17.07 8.77
N LYS A 244 1.98 15.90 8.20
CA LYS A 244 1.19 14.67 8.40
C LYS A 244 1.08 14.35 9.89
N LYS A 245 -0.13 14.05 10.38
CA LYS A 245 -0.41 13.68 11.79
C LYS A 245 0.52 12.57 12.28
N SER A 246 0.74 11.55 11.46
CA SER A 246 1.66 10.44 11.75
C SER A 246 3.10 10.90 12.01
N LEU A 247 3.61 11.92 11.29
CA LEU A 247 4.95 12.46 11.52
C LEU A 247 5.04 13.25 12.82
N ILE A 248 3.99 14.00 13.17
CA ILE A 248 3.90 14.72 14.44
C ILE A 248 3.89 13.72 15.61
N GLN A 249 3.10 12.64 15.50
CA GLN A 249 3.00 11.65 16.57
C GLN A 249 4.30 10.83 16.73
N ARG A 250 5.01 10.52 15.64
CA ARG A 250 6.36 9.94 15.71
C ARG A 250 7.37 10.84 16.42
N GLU A 251 7.20 12.16 16.36
CA GLU A 251 8.05 13.10 17.11
C GLU A 251 7.73 13.07 18.60
N LYS A 252 6.44 13.10 18.97
CA LYS A 252 6.00 12.98 20.37
C LYS A 252 6.49 11.67 21.01
N LYS A 253 6.45 10.55 20.26
CA LYS A 253 7.06 9.28 20.69
C LYS A 253 8.56 9.41 20.97
N ARG A 254 9.30 10.10 20.10
CA ARG A 254 10.74 10.33 20.29
C ARG A 254 11.03 11.20 21.51
N GLN A 255 10.24 12.24 21.75
CA GLN A 255 10.38 13.09 22.94
C GLN A 255 10.19 12.29 24.24
N LYS A 256 9.17 11.44 24.31
CA LYS A 256 8.95 10.55 25.48
C LYS A 256 10.11 9.58 25.69
N LEU A 257 10.65 9.01 24.61
CA LEU A 257 11.80 8.10 24.69
C LEU A 257 13.07 8.84 25.15
N GLU A 258 13.30 10.04 24.64
CA GLU A 258 14.44 10.86 25.05
C GLU A 258 14.37 11.18 26.55
N GLN A 259 13.21 11.65 27.03
CA GLN A 259 12.97 11.90 28.46
C GLN A 259 13.23 10.65 29.32
N LYS A 260 12.76 9.48 28.88
CA LYS A 260 12.96 8.21 29.60
C LYS A 260 14.44 7.83 29.75
N TYR A 261 15.26 8.07 28.73
CA TYR A 261 16.69 7.71 28.73
C TYR A 261 17.61 8.91 29.03
N HIS A 262 17.05 10.07 29.36
CA HIS A 262 17.80 11.31 29.55
C HIS A 262 18.81 11.19 30.69
N SER A 263 18.39 10.67 31.85
CA SER A 263 19.26 10.48 33.02
C SER A 263 20.43 9.54 32.72
N ILE A 264 20.17 8.39 32.12
CA ILE A 264 21.17 7.38 31.74
C ILE A 264 22.19 7.97 30.76
N ARG A 265 21.72 8.69 29.73
CA ARG A 265 22.63 9.31 28.75
C ARG A 265 23.46 10.43 29.38
N ARG A 266 22.90 11.17 30.34
CA ARG A 266 23.61 12.23 31.07
C ARG A 266 24.68 11.65 31.99
N SER A 267 24.34 10.65 32.80
CA SER A 267 25.31 10.00 33.71
C SER A 267 26.46 9.37 32.94
N SER A 268 26.19 8.62 31.86
CA SER A 268 27.26 8.04 31.03
C SER A 268 28.15 9.11 30.38
N LYS A 269 27.61 10.26 29.98
CA LYS A 269 28.43 11.37 29.44
C LYS A 269 29.30 12.03 30.52
N GLU A 270 28.77 12.19 31.72
CA GLU A 270 29.52 12.71 32.87
C GLU A 270 30.63 11.73 33.27
N GLU A 271 30.38 10.42 33.25
CA GLU A 271 31.40 9.38 33.47
C GLU A 271 32.52 9.42 32.42
N ILE A 272 32.16 9.54 31.13
CA ILE A 272 33.15 9.67 30.03
C ILE A 272 34.10 10.85 30.25
N SER A 273 33.61 11.96 30.81
CA SER A 273 34.44 13.14 31.08
C SER A 273 35.47 12.93 32.22
N LYS A 274 35.19 12.01 33.14
CA LYS A 274 36.02 11.75 34.34
C LYS A 274 37.08 10.69 34.10
N VAL A 275 36.79 9.69 33.28
CA VAL A 275 37.68 8.55 33.03
C VAL A 275 38.86 8.95 32.13
N ARG A 276 40.07 8.49 32.48
CA ARG A 276 41.30 8.72 31.68
C ARG A 276 41.72 7.51 30.86
N SER A 277 41.54 6.30 31.39
CA SER A 277 41.85 5.03 30.73
C SER A 277 41.01 4.83 29.47
N LEU A 278 41.64 4.34 28.39
CA LEU A 278 40.94 4.05 27.14
C LEU A 278 39.97 2.87 27.29
N SER A 279 40.38 1.79 27.96
CA SER A 279 39.57 0.59 28.16
C SER A 279 38.22 0.90 28.83
N ASP A 280 38.23 1.64 29.93
CA ASP A 280 37.01 1.96 30.68
C ASP A 280 36.10 2.93 29.91
N LYS A 281 36.69 3.82 29.07
CA LYS A 281 35.90 4.64 28.14
C LYS A 281 35.12 3.78 27.14
N TRP A 282 35.72 2.72 26.60
CA TRP A 282 35.06 1.83 25.65
C TRP A 282 33.82 1.16 26.27
N GLU A 283 33.92 0.72 27.53
CA GLU A 283 32.78 0.14 28.23
C GLU A 283 31.64 1.15 28.42
N ILE A 284 31.97 2.39 28.79
CA ILE A 284 30.97 3.46 28.95
C ILE A 284 30.36 3.86 27.60
N TYR A 285 31.14 3.86 26.51
CA TYR A 285 30.59 4.05 25.16
C TYR A 285 29.60 2.94 24.79
N GLY A 286 29.87 1.69 25.17
CA GLY A 286 28.91 0.58 25.05
C GLY A 286 27.61 0.88 25.80
N LYS A 287 27.70 1.33 27.05
CA LYS A 287 26.53 1.74 27.86
C LYS A 287 25.77 2.91 27.22
N LEU A 288 26.47 3.90 26.67
CA LEU A 288 25.87 5.06 25.99
C LEU A 288 25.17 4.70 24.66
N GLN A 289 25.66 3.67 23.97
CA GLN A 289 25.11 3.17 22.71
C GLN A 289 23.99 2.15 22.90
N SER A 290 23.91 1.50 24.07
CA SER A 290 22.86 0.53 24.41
C SER A 290 21.41 1.04 24.24
N PRO A 291 21.05 2.30 24.55
CA PRO A 291 19.68 2.76 24.42
C PRO A 291 19.28 2.94 22.95
N PRO A 292 17.98 2.84 22.63
CA PRO A 292 17.50 2.94 21.25
C PRO A 292 17.99 4.20 20.53
N ARG A 293 18.35 4.10 19.25
CA ARG A 293 18.84 5.25 18.46
C ARG A 293 17.88 6.45 18.47
N ASN A 294 16.57 6.19 18.51
CA ASN A 294 15.53 7.22 18.54
C ASN A 294 15.39 7.95 19.89
N SER A 295 16.05 7.48 20.97
CA SER A 295 16.11 8.19 22.26
C SER A 295 17.17 9.28 22.30
N ALA A 296 17.99 9.43 21.26
CA ALA A 296 19.03 10.44 21.22
C ALA A 296 18.41 11.85 21.06
N PRO A 297 18.80 12.84 21.90
CA PRO A 297 18.25 14.21 21.82
C PRO A 297 18.53 14.90 20.49
N THR A 298 19.62 14.53 19.81
CA THR A 298 19.98 15.04 18.49
C THR A 298 18.99 14.66 17.39
N ARG A 299 18.12 13.66 17.61
CA ARG A 299 17.09 13.25 16.66
C ARG A 299 15.75 13.96 16.83
N LEU A 300 15.63 14.80 17.86
CA LEU A 300 14.45 15.62 18.07
C LEU A 300 14.48 16.81 17.12
N HIS A 301 13.35 17.05 16.46
CA HIS A 301 13.14 18.25 15.66
C HIS A 301 12.18 19.19 16.37
N ARG A 302 12.53 20.47 16.45
CA ARG A 302 11.55 21.51 16.79
C ARG A 302 10.53 21.59 15.67
N ARG A 303 9.25 21.56 16.00
CA ARG A 303 8.15 21.65 15.04
C ARG A 303 7.37 22.93 15.26
N CYS A 304 6.85 23.49 14.18
CA CYS A 304 5.94 24.64 14.25
C CYS A 304 4.69 24.27 15.05
N PHE A 305 4.23 25.16 15.93
CA PHE A 305 3.03 24.95 16.73
C PHE A 305 1.75 24.79 15.88
N SER A 306 1.57 25.67 14.88
CA SER A 306 0.40 25.64 13.99
C SER A 306 0.47 24.53 12.92
N THR A 307 1.54 24.46 12.12
CA THR A 307 1.61 23.49 11.00
C THR A 307 2.31 22.17 11.31
N GLY A 308 3.07 22.05 12.40
CA GLY A 308 3.89 20.86 12.68
C GLY A 308 5.13 20.69 11.77
N ARG A 309 5.46 21.70 10.94
CA ARG A 309 6.61 21.68 10.03
C ARG A 309 7.94 21.60 10.80
N PRO A 310 8.89 20.73 10.42
CA PRO A 310 10.11 20.49 11.21
C PRO A 310 11.28 21.45 10.93
N ARG A 311 11.20 22.31 9.91
CA ARG A 311 12.29 23.18 9.46
C ARG A 311 11.86 24.65 9.47
N ALA A 312 12.84 25.55 9.56
CA ALA A 312 12.67 26.99 9.56
C ALA A 312 11.73 27.49 10.67
N ASN A 313 11.91 26.98 11.90
CA ASN A 313 11.14 27.37 13.07
C ASN A 313 11.91 28.39 13.90
N TYR A 314 11.31 29.54 14.16
CA TYR A 314 11.86 30.55 15.07
C TYR A 314 11.69 30.08 16.51
N ARG A 315 12.75 30.19 17.32
CA ARG A 315 12.76 29.64 18.69
C ARG A 315 11.85 30.41 19.62
N ASP A 316 11.82 31.73 19.46
CA ASP A 316 11.08 32.64 20.35
C ASP A 316 9.58 32.54 20.09
N PHE A 317 9.18 32.45 18.82
CA PHE A 317 7.77 32.39 18.42
C PHE A 317 7.20 30.96 18.33
N GLY A 318 8.05 29.93 18.19
CA GLY A 318 7.59 28.56 17.97
C GLY A 318 6.84 28.33 16.64
N LEU A 319 6.85 29.31 15.74
CA LEU A 319 6.20 29.28 14.43
C LEU A 319 7.21 29.06 13.30
N SER A 320 6.75 28.40 12.24
CA SER A 320 7.51 28.31 11.00
C SER A 320 7.58 29.67 10.31
N GLY A 321 8.70 29.98 9.67
CA GLY A 321 8.90 31.29 9.02
C GLY A 321 7.90 31.62 7.92
N HIS A 322 7.24 30.62 7.34
CA HIS A 322 6.16 30.86 6.37
C HIS A 322 4.90 31.44 7.03
N ILE A 323 4.43 30.80 8.12
CA ILE A 323 3.28 31.29 8.89
C ILE A 323 3.59 32.65 9.51
N LEU A 324 4.80 32.82 10.04
CA LEU A 324 5.21 34.09 10.61
C LEU A 324 5.11 35.21 9.56
N ARG A 325 5.56 34.94 8.33
CA ARG A 325 5.45 35.86 7.20
C ARG A 325 3.99 36.13 6.80
N GLU A 326 3.14 35.11 6.79
CA GLU A 326 1.69 35.29 6.54
C GLU A 326 1.03 36.17 7.61
N MET A 327 1.33 35.95 8.88
CA MET A 327 0.79 36.75 9.99
C MET A 327 1.27 38.20 9.95
N VAL A 328 2.53 38.45 9.57
CA VAL A 328 3.04 39.82 9.33
C VAL A 328 2.30 40.47 8.16
N HIS A 329 2.06 39.74 7.07
CA HIS A 329 1.29 40.23 5.93
C HIS A 329 -0.17 40.55 6.26
N ALA A 330 -0.77 39.78 7.16
CA ALA A 330 -2.10 40.02 7.69
C ALA A 330 -2.15 41.10 8.79
N CYS A 331 -1.02 41.78 9.07
CA CYS A 331 -0.90 42.80 10.12
C CYS A 331 -1.30 42.32 11.53
N LEU A 332 -1.19 41.02 11.81
CA LEU A 332 -1.52 40.43 13.11
C LEU A 332 -0.40 40.59 14.15
N LEU A 333 0.82 40.93 13.70
CA LEU A 333 2.01 41.06 14.53
C LEU A 333 2.44 42.53 14.62
N PRO A 334 2.28 43.21 15.77
CA PRO A 334 2.71 44.58 15.94
C PRO A 334 4.24 44.69 15.93
N GLY A 335 4.78 45.74 15.31
CA GLY A 335 6.23 46.03 15.30
C GLY A 335 7.06 45.22 14.30
N ALA A 336 6.44 44.45 13.40
CA ALA A 336 7.16 43.72 12.37
C ALA A 336 7.47 44.61 11.15
N THR A 337 8.72 45.05 11.03
CA THR A 337 9.22 45.78 9.85
C THR A 337 9.94 44.82 8.89
N ARG A 338 9.63 44.86 7.59
CA ARG A 338 10.40 44.12 6.57
C ARG A 338 11.83 44.67 6.55
N SER A 339 12.81 43.79 6.71
CA SER A 339 14.20 44.11 6.41
C SER A 339 14.34 44.35 4.90
N SER A 340 14.68 45.58 4.49
CA SER A 340 15.15 45.86 3.14
C SER A 340 16.59 45.37 3.03
N TRP A 341 16.80 44.33 2.23
CA TRP A 341 18.13 43.97 1.75
C TRP A 341 18.27 44.48 0.33
#